data_AF-A0ABC9GEC8-F1
#
_entry.id   AF-A0ABC9GEC8-F1
#
_cell.length_a   1.000
_cell.length_b   1.000
_cell.length_c   1.000
_cell.angle_alpha   90.00
_cell.angle_beta   90.00
_cell.angle_gamma   90.00
#
_symmetry.space_group_name_H-M   'P 1'
#
loop_
_entity.id
_entity.type
_entity.pdbx_description
1 polymer ?
#
loop_
_entity_poly.entity_id
_entity_poly.type
_entity_poly.pdbx_seq_one_letter_code
_entity_poly.pdbx_strand_id
1 'polypeptide(L)'
;MAPAYRPPRLMDDAVAEILLRLPPENPACLARASLVCKPWHRLVSDPGFLRRYREFHGAPPLLGFLHNNYNTTCDPAHRFFPAAATTRFSLPPLDDWHHGQVLDCRHGRILLYQWEASEIRLAVWDPITGDRKVLPGLSRLSVPSTCYNGVVLCSATGGGCDHLDCHGGHFRVVLLGSDRRGSKACVYSSEAGAWNAPASVHFRKSLFMDCLSYAMLVGDDDLYFRIKMCGKIIKYDLRKHCLSVIEDPPFRCHYNSALMVTEDVLLGAAIIEDSTLQIWSREVKQEGVARWVQRSVTKLDTLIPASSYLLNQPRVCFAEGLGIVYVNTDVGLFSIDVKSWQVNKVSRHRDWYNCIPFLSFYTPGTVRAFSHLLSFTVQLLYDEHKYL
;
A
#
# COMPACT_ATOMS: atom_id res chain seq x y z
N MET A 1 10.59 -58.65 -3.58
CA MET A 1 10.14 -57.26 -3.83
C MET A 1 9.38 -56.83 -2.59
N ALA A 2 9.97 -55.98 -1.74
CA ALA A 2 9.28 -55.51 -0.53
C ALA A 2 8.08 -54.63 -0.95
N PRO A 3 6.92 -54.74 -0.28
CA PRO A 3 5.77 -53.90 -0.59
C PRO A 3 6.13 -52.44 -0.34
N ALA A 4 5.86 -51.57 -1.32
CA ALA A 4 6.06 -50.15 -1.18
C ALA A 4 5.24 -49.64 0.03
N TYR A 5 5.94 -49.05 1.00
CA TYR A 5 5.33 -48.42 2.17
C TYR A 5 4.40 -47.30 1.70
N ARG A 6 3.08 -47.52 1.77
CA ARG A 6 2.09 -46.44 1.60
C ARG A 6 2.02 -45.69 2.92
N PRO A 7 2.44 -44.42 3.00
CA PRO A 7 2.21 -43.63 4.19
C PRO A 7 0.70 -43.60 4.48
N PRO A 8 0.30 -43.66 5.76
CA PRO A 8 -1.12 -43.61 6.12
C PRO A 8 -1.74 -42.35 5.51
N ARG A 9 -2.95 -42.48 4.96
CA ARG A 9 -3.75 -41.31 4.56
C ARG A 9 -3.90 -40.43 5.80
N LEU A 10 -3.19 -39.31 5.84
CA LEU A 10 -3.56 -38.19 6.70
C LEU A 10 -5.04 -37.92 6.40
N MET A 11 -5.88 -37.91 7.42
CA MET A 11 -7.28 -37.49 7.25
C MET A 11 -7.25 -36.10 6.63
N ASP A 12 -8.17 -35.83 5.70
CA ASP A 12 -8.18 -34.56 4.94
C ASP A 12 -8.18 -33.33 5.87
N ASP A 13 -8.75 -33.48 7.08
CA ASP A 13 -8.73 -32.48 8.15
C ASP A 13 -7.31 -32.18 8.68
N ALA A 14 -6.47 -33.20 8.89
CA ALA A 14 -5.10 -33.02 9.35
C ALA A 14 -4.23 -32.34 8.28
N VAL A 15 -4.47 -32.64 7.00
CA VAL A 15 -3.82 -31.93 5.89
C VAL A 15 -4.23 -30.47 5.88
N ALA A 16 -5.52 -30.18 6.02
CA ALA A 16 -6.01 -28.81 6.07
C ALA A 16 -5.36 -28.02 7.21
N GLU A 17 -5.27 -28.60 8.41
CA GLU A 17 -4.60 -27.99 9.54
C GLU A 17 -3.11 -27.71 9.28
N ILE A 18 -2.40 -28.61 8.61
CA ILE A 18 -0.99 -28.39 8.24
C ILE A 18 -0.88 -27.23 7.23
N LEU A 19 -1.71 -27.23 6.19
CA LEU A 19 -1.67 -26.21 5.15
C LEU A 19 -2.10 -24.82 5.66
N LEU A 20 -3.00 -24.77 6.65
CA LEU A 20 -3.40 -23.54 7.33
C LEU A 20 -2.25 -22.85 8.05
N ARG A 21 -1.21 -23.58 8.45
CA ARG A 21 -0.04 -23.06 9.19
C ARG A 21 1.11 -22.63 8.27
N LEU A 22 0.97 -22.77 6.95
CA LEU A 22 1.99 -22.30 6.02
C LEU A 22 2.09 -20.76 6.07
N PRO A 23 3.30 -20.19 6.01
CA PRO A 23 3.49 -18.75 6.18
C PRO A 23 2.95 -17.97 4.96
N PRO A 24 2.09 -16.94 5.16
CA PRO A 24 1.50 -16.17 4.08
C PRO A 24 2.50 -15.25 3.37
N GLU A 25 3.62 -14.91 4.02
CA GLU A 25 4.71 -14.09 3.44
C GLU A 25 5.45 -14.82 2.29
N ASN A 26 5.33 -16.15 2.25
CA ASN A 26 5.87 -16.98 1.18
C ASN A 26 4.75 -17.75 0.46
N PRO A 27 4.04 -17.10 -0.47
CA PRO A 27 2.91 -17.73 -1.14
C PRO A 27 3.31 -18.92 -2.03
N ALA A 28 4.60 -19.07 -2.37
CA ALA A 28 5.10 -20.24 -3.09
C ALA A 28 4.94 -21.53 -2.27
N CYS A 29 4.78 -21.47 -0.95
CA CYS A 29 4.50 -22.64 -0.12
C CYS A 29 3.13 -23.24 -0.45
N LEU A 30 2.06 -22.43 -0.41
CA LEU A 30 0.71 -22.89 -0.78
C LEU A 30 0.62 -23.27 -2.26
N ALA A 31 1.29 -22.52 -3.14
CA ALA A 31 1.35 -22.89 -4.55
C ALA A 31 1.99 -24.27 -4.77
N ARG A 32 3.13 -24.55 -4.12
CA ARG A 32 3.77 -25.88 -4.19
C ARG A 32 2.89 -26.97 -3.59
N ALA A 33 2.20 -26.70 -2.47
CA ALA A 33 1.24 -27.64 -1.89
C ALA A 33 0.11 -27.99 -2.86
N SER A 34 -0.40 -27.01 -3.62
CA SER A 34 -1.44 -27.23 -4.64
C SER A 34 -0.99 -28.20 -5.74
N LEU A 35 0.31 -28.29 -6.03
CA LEU A 35 0.87 -29.11 -7.10
C LEU A 35 1.15 -30.56 -6.66
N VAL A 36 1.07 -30.88 -5.37
CA VAL A 36 1.37 -32.23 -4.84
C VAL A 36 0.37 -33.26 -5.34
N CYS A 37 -0.93 -32.98 -5.24
CA CYS A 37 -1.98 -33.87 -5.70
C CYS A 37 -3.33 -33.16 -5.90
N LYS A 38 -4.24 -33.77 -6.66
CA LYS A 38 -5.59 -33.21 -6.93
C LYS A 38 -6.40 -32.90 -5.65
N PRO A 39 -6.42 -33.74 -4.60
CA PRO A 39 -7.08 -33.41 -3.34
C PRO A 39 -6.54 -32.14 -2.68
N TRP A 40 -5.21 -31.99 -2.61
CA TRP A 40 -4.58 -30.81 -2.01
C TRP A 40 -4.87 -29.56 -2.83
N HIS A 41 -4.79 -29.65 -4.16
CA HIS A 41 -5.23 -28.56 -5.05
C HIS A 41 -6.66 -28.11 -4.74
N ARG A 42 -7.61 -29.06 -4.67
CA ARG A 42 -9.01 -28.73 -4.37
C ARG A 42 -9.17 -28.08 -3.00
N LEU A 43 -8.45 -28.58 -2.00
CA LEU A 43 -8.47 -28.03 -0.65
C LEU A 43 -7.94 -26.59 -0.61
N VAL A 44 -6.79 -26.30 -1.21
CA VAL A 44 -6.21 -24.93 -1.19
C VAL A 44 -6.91 -23.95 -2.14
N SER A 45 -7.71 -24.44 -3.07
CA SER A 45 -8.59 -23.63 -3.91
C SER A 45 -10.01 -23.50 -3.34
N ASP A 46 -10.35 -24.22 -2.26
CA ASP A 46 -11.67 -24.17 -1.66
C ASP A 46 -11.92 -22.81 -0.98
N PRO A 47 -13.04 -22.12 -1.28
CA PRO A 47 -13.35 -20.84 -0.65
C PRO A 47 -13.41 -20.89 0.88
N GLY A 48 -13.86 -22.01 1.47
CA GLY A 48 -13.91 -22.21 2.92
C GLY A 48 -12.53 -22.36 3.54
N PHE A 49 -11.61 -23.09 2.90
CA PHE A 49 -10.21 -23.14 3.30
C PHE A 49 -9.55 -21.76 3.21
N LEU A 50 -9.72 -21.05 2.09
CA LEU A 50 -9.12 -19.73 1.89
C LEU A 50 -9.60 -18.70 2.91
N ARG A 51 -10.88 -18.72 3.25
CA ARG A 51 -11.42 -17.88 4.33
C ARG A 51 -10.76 -18.21 5.67
N ARG A 52 -10.71 -19.49 6.05
CA ARG A 52 -10.04 -19.93 7.29
C ARG A 52 -8.56 -19.58 7.32
N TYR A 53 -7.86 -19.69 6.19
CA TYR A 53 -6.45 -19.34 6.08
C TYR A 53 -6.23 -17.85 6.39
N ARG A 54 -7.05 -16.98 5.80
CA ARG A 54 -6.97 -15.53 6.03
C ARG A 54 -7.35 -15.17 7.47
N GLU A 55 -8.44 -15.74 7.99
CA GLU A 55 -8.87 -15.57 9.38
C GLU A 55 -7.79 -16.03 10.38
N PHE A 56 -7.12 -17.16 10.10
CA PHE A 56 -6.04 -17.71 10.92
C PHE A 56 -4.82 -16.78 10.98
N HIS A 57 -4.47 -16.14 9.86
CA HIS A 57 -3.33 -15.22 9.80
C HIS A 57 -3.67 -13.78 10.20
N GLY A 58 -4.94 -13.38 10.12
CA GLY A 58 -5.40 -12.05 10.48
C GLY A 58 -4.96 -11.00 9.46
N ALA A 59 -3.73 -10.50 9.52
CA ALA A 59 -3.28 -9.41 8.64
C ALA A 59 -2.75 -9.94 7.29
N PRO A 60 -3.06 -9.28 6.15
CA PRO A 60 -2.48 -9.65 4.86
C PRO A 60 -0.96 -9.44 4.86
N PRO A 61 -0.19 -10.37 4.27
CA PRO A 61 1.27 -10.27 4.22
C PRO A 61 1.71 -9.17 3.26
N LEU A 62 2.86 -8.57 3.55
CA LEU A 62 3.54 -7.67 2.63
C LEU A 62 4.19 -8.48 1.50
N LEU A 63 3.65 -8.37 0.28
CA LEU A 63 4.19 -9.06 -0.88
C LEU A 63 5.35 -8.28 -1.53
N GLY A 64 5.33 -6.96 -1.38
CA GLY A 64 6.38 -6.09 -1.90
C GLY A 64 5.97 -4.63 -1.90
N PHE A 65 6.70 -3.84 -2.66
CA PHE A 65 6.54 -2.40 -2.72
C PHE A 65 6.41 -1.94 -4.15
N LEU A 66 5.42 -1.09 -4.37
CA LEU A 66 5.28 -0.28 -5.55
C LEU A 66 6.15 0.97 -5.39
N HIS A 67 6.75 1.42 -6.50
CA HIS A 67 7.43 2.70 -6.51
C HIS A 67 7.10 3.50 -7.77
N ASN A 68 7.04 4.82 -7.58
CA ASN A 68 6.94 5.76 -8.69
C ASN A 68 8.34 6.20 -9.07
N ASN A 69 8.69 6.05 -10.34
CA ASN A 69 9.90 6.64 -10.89
C ASN A 69 9.55 7.95 -11.61
N TYR A 70 10.22 9.04 -11.23
CA TYR A 70 10.09 10.35 -11.87
C TYR A 70 11.18 10.59 -12.93
N ASN A 71 12.17 9.69 -13.02
CA ASN A 71 13.17 9.68 -14.09
C ASN A 71 12.74 8.74 -15.22
N THR A 72 12.68 9.29 -16.43
CA THR A 72 12.17 8.66 -17.66
C THR A 72 13.08 7.61 -18.29
N THR A 73 14.19 7.25 -17.63
CA THR A 73 15.24 6.40 -18.22
C THR A 73 15.18 4.93 -17.81
N CYS A 74 14.28 4.54 -16.89
CA CYS A 74 14.15 3.15 -16.45
C CYS A 74 12.86 2.51 -16.98
N ASP A 75 12.95 1.24 -17.32
CA ASP A 75 11.86 0.42 -17.85
C ASP A 75 10.64 0.39 -16.91
N PRO A 76 9.40 0.66 -17.39
CA PRO A 76 8.17 0.50 -16.63
C PRO A 76 7.98 -0.89 -15.99
N ALA A 77 8.70 -1.92 -16.45
CA ALA A 77 8.72 -3.26 -15.86
C ALA A 77 9.22 -3.32 -14.39
N HIS A 78 9.91 -2.29 -13.89
CA HIS A 78 10.54 -2.33 -12.55
C HIS A 78 9.70 -1.75 -11.42
N ARG A 79 8.42 -1.43 -11.61
CA ARG A 79 7.59 -0.73 -10.59
C ARG A 79 7.29 -1.52 -9.32
N PHE A 80 7.63 -2.80 -9.26
CA PHE A 80 7.39 -3.65 -8.10
C PHE A 80 8.67 -4.33 -7.61
N PHE A 81 8.90 -4.24 -6.31
CA PHE A 81 10.00 -4.89 -5.62
C PHE A 81 9.45 -5.88 -4.59
N PRO A 82 9.72 -7.18 -4.72
CA PRO A 82 9.30 -8.17 -3.72
C PRO A 82 9.87 -7.86 -2.33
N ALA A 83 9.09 -8.10 -1.28
CA ALA A 83 9.49 -7.82 0.10
C ALA A 83 10.61 -8.75 0.59
N ALA A 84 10.60 -10.00 0.15
CA ALA A 84 11.65 -10.97 0.42
C ALA A 84 12.16 -11.61 -0.87
N ALA A 85 13.43 -12.00 -0.89
CA ALA A 85 14.04 -12.70 -2.03
C ALA A 85 13.34 -14.04 -2.36
N THR A 86 12.68 -14.63 -1.36
CA THR A 86 11.90 -15.86 -1.51
C THR A 86 10.48 -15.61 -2.03
N THR A 87 9.97 -14.38 -1.92
CA THR A 87 8.67 -13.99 -2.45
C THR A 87 8.78 -13.85 -3.97
N ARG A 88 8.36 -14.88 -4.71
CA ARG A 88 8.38 -14.89 -6.19
C ARG A 88 7.17 -14.19 -6.82
N PHE A 89 6.51 -13.27 -6.12
CA PHE A 89 5.38 -12.55 -6.67
C PHE A 89 5.87 -11.48 -7.65
N SER A 90 5.23 -11.39 -8.81
CA SER A 90 5.50 -10.36 -9.81
C SER A 90 4.19 -9.81 -10.31
N LEU A 91 4.16 -8.50 -10.55
CA LEU A 91 3.02 -7.83 -11.12
C LEU A 91 2.96 -8.08 -12.63
N PRO A 92 1.78 -8.35 -13.21
CA PRO A 92 1.61 -8.36 -14.65
C PRO A 92 2.05 -7.01 -15.26
N PRO A 93 2.58 -6.99 -16.50
CA PRO A 93 2.91 -5.75 -17.20
C PRO A 93 1.69 -4.82 -17.31
N LEU A 94 1.91 -3.51 -17.15
CA LEU A 94 0.91 -2.48 -17.46
C LEU A 94 1.25 -1.78 -18.78
N ASP A 95 0.96 -2.46 -19.87
CA ASP A 95 1.29 -1.98 -21.21
C ASP A 95 0.60 -0.63 -21.54
N ASP A 96 -0.61 -0.38 -21.04
CA ASP A 96 -1.28 0.89 -21.31
C ASP A 96 -0.92 2.03 -20.33
N TRP A 97 -0.01 1.80 -19.36
CA TRP A 97 0.23 2.71 -18.24
C TRP A 97 1.72 3.05 -18.01
N HIS A 98 2.51 3.04 -19.09
CA HIS A 98 3.97 3.21 -19.08
C HIS A 98 4.50 4.49 -18.43
N HIS A 99 3.70 5.57 -18.40
CA HIS A 99 4.08 6.86 -17.78
C HIS A 99 3.25 7.22 -16.55
N GLY A 100 2.35 6.34 -16.12
CA GLY A 100 1.51 6.63 -14.97
C GLY A 100 2.16 6.31 -13.62
N GLN A 101 1.55 6.84 -12.56
CA GLN A 101 1.99 6.76 -11.18
C GLN A 101 0.97 5.98 -10.36
N VAL A 102 1.44 5.33 -9.30
CA VAL A 102 0.61 4.77 -8.25
C VAL A 102 0.30 5.88 -7.24
N LEU A 103 -0.99 6.15 -7.01
CA LEU A 103 -1.43 7.09 -5.98
C LEU A 103 -1.64 6.37 -4.64
N ASP A 104 -2.22 5.17 -4.69
CA ASP A 104 -2.61 4.42 -3.51
C ASP A 104 -2.56 2.92 -3.72
N CYS A 105 -2.42 2.19 -2.62
CA CYS A 105 -2.46 0.74 -2.59
C CYS A 105 -3.10 0.23 -1.29
N ARG A 106 -4.37 -0.15 -1.36
CA ARG A 106 -5.16 -0.59 -0.21
C ARG A 106 -6.12 -1.69 -0.59
N HIS A 107 -6.42 -2.56 0.38
CA HIS A 107 -7.39 -3.64 0.24
C HIS A 107 -7.13 -4.53 -1.00
N GLY A 108 -5.86 -4.84 -1.28
CA GLY A 108 -5.45 -5.64 -2.44
C GLY A 108 -5.58 -4.95 -3.80
N ARG A 109 -5.83 -3.64 -3.85
CA ARG A 109 -6.03 -2.87 -5.08
C ARG A 109 -5.06 -1.71 -5.20
N ILE A 110 -4.71 -1.38 -6.43
CA ILE A 110 -3.77 -0.31 -6.79
C ILE A 110 -4.54 0.79 -7.51
N LEU A 111 -4.45 2.02 -7.02
CA LEU A 111 -4.97 3.21 -7.70
C LEU A 111 -3.87 3.81 -8.57
N LEU A 112 -4.17 3.89 -9.86
CA LEU A 112 -3.27 4.36 -10.90
C LEU A 112 -3.72 5.72 -11.42
N TYR A 113 -2.75 6.56 -11.72
CA TYR A 113 -2.91 7.90 -12.26
C TYR A 113 -2.04 8.08 -13.50
N GLN A 114 -2.56 8.73 -14.53
CA GLN A 114 -1.78 9.14 -15.69
C GLN A 114 -2.34 10.44 -16.25
N TRP A 115 -1.44 11.30 -16.74
CA TRP A 115 -1.84 12.50 -17.49
C TRP A 115 -1.98 12.15 -18.97
N GLU A 116 -3.14 12.44 -19.57
CA GLU A 116 -3.43 12.11 -20.97
C GLU A 116 -4.11 13.30 -21.66
N ALA A 117 -3.44 13.86 -22.69
CA ALA A 117 -4.00 14.82 -23.66
C ALA A 117 -4.78 16.04 -23.09
N SER A 118 -4.55 16.44 -21.82
CA SER A 118 -5.15 17.54 -21.04
C SER A 118 -6.07 17.14 -19.87
N GLU A 119 -6.34 15.84 -19.70
CA GLU A 119 -7.11 15.33 -18.58
C GLU A 119 -6.35 14.26 -17.80
N ILE A 120 -6.92 13.88 -16.67
CA ILE A 120 -6.38 12.83 -15.83
C ILE A 120 -7.15 11.58 -16.07
N ARG A 121 -6.40 10.51 -16.33
CA ARG A 121 -6.91 9.16 -16.38
C ARG A 121 -6.61 8.46 -15.08
N LEU A 122 -7.65 7.91 -14.48
CA LEU A 122 -7.56 7.10 -13.27
C LEU A 122 -7.98 5.67 -13.57
N ALA A 123 -7.31 4.71 -12.95
CA ALA A 123 -7.73 3.32 -13.00
C ALA A 123 -7.51 2.65 -11.64
N VAL A 124 -8.41 1.73 -11.29
CA VAL A 124 -8.21 0.80 -10.18
C VAL A 124 -7.85 -0.55 -10.76
N TRP A 125 -6.77 -1.13 -10.27
CA TRP A 125 -6.26 -2.42 -10.72
C TRP A 125 -6.14 -3.38 -9.54
N ASP A 126 -6.66 -4.58 -9.72
CA ASP A 126 -6.47 -5.71 -8.83
C ASP A 126 -5.44 -6.65 -9.45
N PRO A 127 -4.19 -6.64 -8.99
CA PRO A 127 -3.13 -7.44 -9.58
C PRO A 127 -3.25 -8.94 -9.27
N ILE A 128 -4.07 -9.33 -8.29
CA ILE A 128 -4.25 -10.73 -7.92
C ILE A 128 -5.23 -11.41 -8.87
N THR A 129 -6.33 -10.73 -9.20
CA THR A 129 -7.34 -11.24 -10.15
C THR A 129 -7.02 -10.87 -11.59
N GLY A 130 -6.24 -9.81 -11.80
CA GLY A 130 -5.99 -9.19 -13.10
C GLY A 130 -7.07 -8.17 -13.50
N ASP A 131 -8.13 -8.02 -12.72
CA ASP A 131 -9.26 -7.14 -13.04
C ASP A 131 -8.82 -5.66 -12.99
N ARG A 132 -9.20 -4.90 -14.02
CA ARG A 132 -8.84 -3.48 -14.16
C ARG A 132 -10.07 -2.67 -14.54
N LYS A 133 -10.29 -1.55 -13.84
CA LYS A 133 -11.38 -0.61 -14.11
C LYS A 133 -10.85 0.79 -14.32
N VAL A 134 -10.99 1.31 -15.55
CA VAL A 134 -10.75 2.73 -15.85
C VAL A 134 -11.94 3.55 -15.34
N LEU A 135 -11.67 4.65 -14.66
CA LEU A 135 -12.69 5.51 -14.07
C LEU A 135 -13.16 6.58 -15.08
N PRO A 136 -14.41 7.09 -14.93
CA PRO A 136 -14.89 8.19 -15.75
C PRO A 136 -14.04 9.46 -15.59
N GLY A 137 -13.91 10.24 -16.66
CA GLY A 137 -13.17 11.51 -16.68
C GLY A 137 -13.71 12.56 -15.71
N LEU A 138 -12.84 13.48 -15.29
CA LEU A 138 -13.10 14.45 -14.23
C LEU A 138 -13.52 15.83 -14.74
N SER A 139 -13.64 16.04 -16.06
CA SER A 139 -13.83 17.36 -16.68
C SER A 139 -15.03 18.13 -16.13
N ARG A 140 -16.10 17.42 -15.73
CA ARG A 140 -17.31 18.02 -15.16
C ARG A 140 -17.22 18.40 -13.68
N LEU A 141 -16.18 17.95 -12.97
CA LEU A 141 -16.07 18.09 -11.52
C LEU A 141 -15.26 19.33 -11.10
N SER A 142 -14.64 20.05 -12.05
CA SER A 142 -13.84 21.26 -11.78
C SER A 142 -12.84 21.07 -10.62
N VAL A 143 -12.26 19.87 -10.52
CA VAL A 143 -11.25 19.52 -9.51
C VAL A 143 -9.93 20.17 -9.91
N PRO A 144 -9.20 20.85 -9.00
CA PRO A 144 -8.04 21.63 -9.38
C PRO A 144 -6.92 20.81 -10.01
N SER A 145 -6.28 21.35 -11.07
CA SER A 145 -5.33 20.63 -11.93
C SER A 145 -3.85 20.69 -11.53
N THR A 146 -3.52 21.35 -10.43
CA THR A 146 -2.11 21.57 -10.05
C THR A 146 -1.49 20.41 -9.29
N CYS A 147 -2.22 19.75 -8.39
CA CYS A 147 -1.76 18.51 -7.77
C CYS A 147 -2.93 17.61 -7.35
N TYR A 148 -2.70 16.31 -7.49
CA TYR A 148 -3.68 15.26 -7.21
C TYR A 148 -3.14 14.22 -6.27
N ASN A 149 -4.05 13.68 -5.49
CA ASN A 149 -3.83 12.46 -4.72
C ASN A 149 -5.15 11.73 -4.61
N GLY A 150 -5.09 10.44 -4.33
CA GLY A 150 -6.29 9.65 -4.20
C GLY A 150 -6.10 8.45 -3.30
N VAL A 151 -7.22 7.84 -2.95
CA VAL A 151 -7.29 6.67 -2.08
C VAL A 151 -8.31 5.71 -2.67
N VAL A 152 -7.97 4.43 -2.76
CA VAL A 152 -8.90 3.36 -3.09
C VAL A 152 -9.34 2.64 -1.83
N LEU A 153 -10.65 2.47 -1.66
CA LEU A 153 -11.24 1.81 -0.50
C LEU A 153 -12.19 0.71 -0.96
N CYS A 154 -12.21 -0.41 -0.24
CA CYS A 154 -13.28 -1.39 -0.42
C CYS A 154 -14.61 -0.75 -0.01
N SER A 155 -15.66 -1.06 -0.75
CA SER A 155 -17.02 -0.61 -0.44
C SER A 155 -17.85 -1.85 -0.14
N ALA A 156 -17.74 -2.38 1.07
CA ALA A 156 -18.63 -3.45 1.51
C ALA A 156 -19.99 -2.86 1.89
N THR A 157 -21.05 -3.45 1.36
CA THR A 157 -22.42 -3.21 1.82
C THR A 157 -22.54 -3.67 3.27
N GLY A 158 -22.80 -2.73 4.20
CA GLY A 158 -23.10 -3.05 5.61
C GLY A 158 -21.96 -2.88 6.62
N GLY A 159 -20.83 -2.25 6.26
CA GLY A 159 -19.83 -1.79 7.24
C GLY A 159 -19.06 -2.89 7.99
N GLY A 160 -19.04 -4.12 7.47
CA GLY A 160 -18.40 -5.28 8.12
C GLY A 160 -17.36 -6.00 7.26
N CYS A 161 -16.58 -5.26 6.46
CA CYS A 161 -15.49 -5.89 5.70
C CYS A 161 -14.28 -6.12 6.62
N ASP A 162 -13.82 -7.35 6.72
CA ASP A 162 -12.57 -7.69 7.41
C ASP A 162 -11.31 -7.25 6.63
N HIS A 163 -11.50 -6.77 5.40
CA HIS A 163 -10.48 -6.36 4.46
C HIS A 163 -9.45 -7.44 4.07
N LEU A 164 -9.76 -8.70 4.36
CA LEU A 164 -8.85 -9.84 4.11
C LEU A 164 -8.95 -10.37 2.67
N ASP A 165 -10.11 -10.19 2.04
CA ASP A 165 -10.38 -10.59 0.66
C ASP A 165 -11.31 -9.60 -0.04
N CYS A 166 -10.79 -8.41 -0.33
CA CYS A 166 -11.56 -7.39 -1.06
C CYS A 166 -11.55 -7.60 -2.57
N HIS A 167 -11.00 -8.71 -3.08
CA HIS A 167 -10.85 -8.94 -4.51
C HIS A 167 -12.20 -9.06 -5.22
N GLY A 168 -12.33 -8.45 -6.41
CA GLY A 168 -13.57 -8.48 -7.21
C GLY A 168 -14.80 -7.74 -6.64
N GLY A 169 -14.79 -7.30 -5.38
CA GLY A 169 -15.91 -6.58 -4.76
C GLY A 169 -16.02 -5.11 -5.20
N HIS A 170 -17.09 -4.42 -4.81
CA HIS A 170 -17.22 -2.98 -5.02
C HIS A 170 -16.15 -2.19 -4.25
N PHE A 171 -15.76 -1.06 -4.81
CA PHE A 171 -14.81 -0.10 -4.27
C PHE A 171 -15.28 1.34 -4.44
N ARG A 172 -14.64 2.23 -3.69
CA ARG A 172 -14.71 3.68 -3.83
C ARG A 172 -13.33 4.24 -4.10
N VAL A 173 -13.29 5.38 -4.80
CA VAL A 173 -12.05 6.16 -4.95
C VAL A 173 -12.32 7.56 -4.47
N VAL A 174 -11.56 8.02 -3.48
CA VAL A 174 -11.54 9.42 -3.08
C VAL A 174 -10.41 10.09 -3.83
N LEU A 175 -10.71 11.16 -4.55
CA LEU A 175 -9.71 11.97 -5.24
C LEU A 175 -9.70 13.36 -4.62
N LEU A 176 -8.54 13.81 -4.18
CA LEU A 176 -8.27 15.16 -3.74
C LEU A 176 -7.45 15.89 -4.82
N GLY A 177 -7.99 16.99 -5.33
CA GLY A 177 -7.24 17.96 -6.11
C GLY A 177 -7.02 19.24 -5.32
N SER A 178 -5.85 19.85 -5.47
CA SER A 178 -5.49 21.04 -4.70
C SER A 178 -4.77 22.07 -5.57
N ASP A 179 -5.12 23.35 -5.39
CA ASP A 179 -4.51 24.50 -6.05
C ASP A 179 -4.28 25.67 -5.09
N ARG A 180 -3.93 26.85 -5.63
CA ARG A 180 -3.67 28.06 -4.86
C ARG A 180 -4.89 28.60 -4.10
N ARG A 181 -6.12 28.24 -4.52
CA ARG A 181 -7.37 28.74 -3.93
C ARG A 181 -7.89 27.80 -2.83
N GLY A 182 -7.54 26.53 -2.90
CA GLY A 182 -7.94 25.56 -1.89
C GLY A 182 -7.83 24.13 -2.39
N SER A 183 -8.62 23.25 -1.78
CA SER A 183 -8.69 21.84 -2.17
C SER A 183 -10.13 21.43 -2.43
N LYS A 184 -10.32 20.48 -3.36
CA LYS A 184 -11.59 19.83 -3.60
C LYS A 184 -11.42 18.32 -3.56
N ALA A 185 -12.39 17.63 -2.98
CA ALA A 185 -12.44 16.18 -2.93
C ALA A 185 -13.73 15.67 -3.56
N CYS A 186 -13.62 14.61 -4.36
CA CYS A 186 -14.76 13.90 -4.93
C CYS A 186 -14.58 12.40 -4.73
N VAL A 187 -15.68 11.66 -4.75
CA VAL A 187 -15.72 10.22 -4.51
C VAL A 187 -16.39 9.54 -5.68
N TYR A 188 -15.69 8.58 -6.26
CA TYR A 188 -16.23 7.63 -7.21
C TYR A 188 -16.79 6.42 -6.46
N SER A 189 -17.97 5.95 -6.85
CA SER A 189 -18.50 4.65 -6.45
C SER A 189 -18.50 3.71 -7.65
N SER A 190 -17.85 2.55 -7.52
CA SER A 190 -17.88 1.51 -8.55
C SER A 190 -19.24 0.85 -8.72
N GLU A 191 -20.07 0.88 -7.67
CA GLU A 191 -21.45 0.36 -7.70
C GLU A 191 -22.34 1.26 -8.55
N ALA A 192 -22.28 2.58 -8.33
CA ALA A 192 -23.03 3.56 -9.11
C ALA A 192 -22.37 3.87 -10.47
N GLY A 193 -21.09 3.55 -10.63
CA GLY A 193 -20.31 3.88 -11.81
C GLY A 193 -20.06 5.38 -12.02
N ALA A 194 -20.20 6.20 -10.97
CA ALA A 194 -20.19 7.65 -11.07
C ALA A 194 -19.45 8.35 -9.92
N TRP A 195 -19.02 9.58 -10.19
CA TRP A 195 -18.48 10.52 -9.19
C TRP A 195 -19.61 11.32 -8.53
N ASN A 196 -19.45 11.64 -7.25
CA ASN A 196 -20.32 12.61 -6.59
C ASN A 196 -19.87 14.06 -6.86
N ALA A 197 -20.74 15.01 -6.46
CA ALA A 197 -20.38 16.42 -6.44
C ALA A 197 -19.19 16.66 -5.50
N PRO A 198 -18.24 17.55 -5.84
CA PRO A 198 -17.07 17.76 -4.99
C PRO A 198 -17.38 18.54 -3.70
N ALA A 199 -16.79 18.12 -2.59
CA ALA A 199 -16.60 18.95 -1.41
C ALA A 199 -15.43 19.92 -1.63
N SER A 200 -15.44 21.08 -1.00
CA SER A 200 -14.36 22.07 -1.13
C SER A 200 -13.97 22.68 0.21
N VAL A 201 -12.70 23.08 0.32
CA VAL A 201 -12.20 23.89 1.42
C VAL A 201 -11.23 24.93 0.87
N HIS A 202 -11.39 26.18 1.32
CA HIS A 202 -10.56 27.30 0.90
C HIS A 202 -9.57 27.63 2.02
N PHE A 203 -8.32 27.86 1.65
CA PHE A 203 -7.28 28.32 2.57
C PHE A 203 -6.17 28.97 1.76
N ARG A 204 -5.42 29.87 2.42
CA ARG A 204 -4.33 30.59 1.78
C ARG A 204 -3.11 29.69 1.66
N LYS A 205 -2.65 29.45 0.44
CA LYS A 205 -1.40 28.74 0.17
C LYS A 205 -0.23 29.66 -0.11
N SER A 206 0.97 29.17 0.16
CA SER A 206 2.22 29.71 -0.38
C SER A 206 2.32 29.44 -1.89
N LEU A 207 3.06 30.27 -2.63
CA LEU A 207 3.06 30.31 -4.11
C LEU A 207 3.64 29.08 -4.84
N PHE A 208 4.10 28.06 -4.10
CA PHE A 208 4.81 26.90 -4.63
C PHE A 208 3.86 25.76 -5.07
N MET A 209 4.28 24.94 -6.03
CA MET A 209 3.58 23.69 -6.32
C MET A 209 3.76 22.72 -5.15
N ASP A 210 2.66 22.40 -4.47
CA ASP A 210 2.69 21.41 -3.40
C ASP A 210 2.67 19.99 -3.96
N CYS A 211 3.48 19.12 -3.36
CA CYS A 211 3.33 17.67 -3.53
C CYS A 211 2.43 17.13 -2.42
N LEU A 212 1.47 16.28 -2.77
CA LEU A 212 0.66 15.52 -1.83
C LEU A 212 1.44 14.24 -1.44
N SER A 213 1.46 13.89 -0.14
CA SER A 213 2.04 12.61 0.30
C SER A 213 1.03 11.48 0.25
N TYR A 214 1.46 10.22 0.36
CA TYR A 214 0.57 9.08 0.61
C TYR A 214 -0.46 9.44 1.70
N ALA A 215 -1.75 9.25 1.37
CA ALA A 215 -2.83 9.61 2.28
C ALA A 215 -2.94 8.58 3.41
N MET A 216 -3.52 8.97 4.54
CA MET A 216 -3.72 8.09 5.69
C MET A 216 -5.20 7.99 6.04
N LEU A 217 -5.69 6.76 6.21
CA LEU A 217 -7.00 6.50 6.79
C LEU A 217 -6.81 6.31 8.30
N VAL A 218 -7.59 7.03 9.11
CA VAL A 218 -7.61 6.89 10.57
C VAL A 218 -9.03 6.48 10.98
N GLY A 219 -9.15 5.38 11.70
CA GLY A 219 -10.44 4.72 11.89
C GLY A 219 -11.03 4.29 10.54
N ASP A 220 -12.34 4.45 10.37
CA ASP A 220 -13.04 3.96 9.17
C ASP A 220 -13.38 5.07 8.16
N ASP A 221 -13.36 6.33 8.59
CA ASP A 221 -14.03 7.41 7.84
C ASP A 221 -13.17 8.66 7.63
N ASP A 222 -12.06 8.80 8.34
CA ASP A 222 -11.27 10.03 8.31
C ASP A 222 -10.01 9.85 7.47
N LEU A 223 -10.00 10.45 6.28
CA LEU A 223 -8.85 10.48 5.39
C LEU A 223 -8.03 11.75 5.57
N TYR A 224 -6.71 11.61 5.60
CA TYR A 224 -5.78 12.71 5.81
C TYR A 224 -4.79 12.78 4.65
N PHE A 225 -4.73 13.94 4.02
CA PHE A 225 -3.85 14.24 2.89
C PHE A 225 -2.89 15.37 3.31
N ARG A 226 -1.60 15.07 3.42
CA ARG A 226 -0.61 16.09 3.76
C ARG A 226 -0.20 16.85 2.51
N ILE A 227 -0.21 18.17 2.61
CA ILE A 227 0.27 19.09 1.58
C ILE A 227 1.66 19.57 2.02
N LYS A 228 2.72 19.00 1.45
CA LYS A 228 4.08 19.15 1.98
C LYS A 228 4.52 20.63 2.04
N MET A 229 4.42 21.41 0.96
CA MET A 229 5.06 22.74 0.95
C MET A 229 4.33 23.83 1.72
N CYS A 230 3.11 23.59 2.20
CA CYS A 230 2.33 24.58 2.96
C CYS A 230 2.17 24.25 4.45
N GLY A 231 2.71 23.12 4.93
CA GLY A 231 2.56 22.72 6.34
C GLY A 231 1.09 22.52 6.75
N LYS A 232 0.26 22.02 5.83
CA LYS A 232 -1.16 21.74 6.11
C LYS A 232 -1.48 20.27 5.84
N ILE A 233 -2.44 19.76 6.59
CA ILE A 233 -3.06 18.46 6.36
C ILE A 233 -4.53 18.71 6.08
N ILE A 234 -5.03 18.17 4.98
CA ILE A 234 -6.43 18.19 4.64
C ILE A 234 -7.06 16.93 5.20
N LYS A 235 -8.05 17.11 6.08
CA LYS A 235 -8.91 16.02 6.55
C LYS A 235 -10.16 15.97 5.67
N TYR A 236 -10.51 14.78 5.22
CA TYR A 236 -11.74 14.47 4.52
C TYR A 236 -12.55 13.47 5.34
N ASP A 237 -13.75 13.89 5.77
CA ASP A 237 -14.71 13.05 6.50
C ASP A 237 -15.60 12.32 5.48
N LEU A 238 -15.42 11.01 5.33
CA LEU A 238 -16.12 10.17 4.35
C LEU A 238 -17.63 10.15 4.57
N ARG A 239 -18.09 10.17 5.84
CA ARG A 239 -19.53 10.13 6.17
C ARG A 239 -20.21 11.44 5.87
N LYS A 240 -19.59 12.55 6.29
CA LYS A 240 -20.16 13.90 6.13
C LYS A 240 -19.89 14.50 4.77
N HIS A 241 -18.98 13.90 3.99
CA HIS A 241 -18.56 14.43 2.70
C HIS A 241 -18.07 15.88 2.82
N CYS A 242 -17.15 16.14 3.76
CA CYS A 242 -16.65 17.49 4.00
C CYS A 242 -15.13 17.52 4.21
N LEU A 243 -14.54 18.68 3.92
CA LEU A 243 -13.11 18.94 4.05
C LEU A 243 -12.86 19.89 5.21
N SER A 244 -11.77 19.66 5.93
CA SER A 244 -11.24 20.58 6.94
C SER A 244 -9.72 20.64 6.87
N VAL A 245 -9.14 21.71 7.42
CA VAL A 245 -7.70 21.95 7.39
C VAL A 245 -7.14 21.80 8.79
N ILE A 246 -6.02 21.11 8.88
CA ILE A 246 -5.26 20.86 10.10
C ILE A 246 -3.85 21.41 9.89
N GLU A 247 -3.32 22.08 10.90
CA GLU A 247 -1.90 22.46 10.92
C GLU A 247 -1.01 21.23 11.08
N ASP A 248 0.15 21.22 10.40
CA ASP A 248 1.18 20.20 10.60
C ASP A 248 1.78 20.24 12.02
N PRO A 249 2.48 19.18 12.49
CA PRO A 249 3.38 19.30 13.62
C PRO A 249 4.41 20.42 13.39
N PRO A 250 4.97 21.01 14.46
CA PRO A 250 5.99 22.03 14.34
C PRO A 250 7.34 21.42 13.94
N PHE A 251 7.77 21.60 12.69
CA PHE A 251 9.10 21.22 12.18
C PHE A 251 9.46 22.05 10.93
N ARG A 252 10.73 22.05 10.52
CA ARG A 252 11.29 22.95 9.49
C ARG A 252 11.26 22.37 8.08
N CYS A 253 11.39 21.05 7.93
CA CYS A 253 11.53 20.39 6.62
C CYS A 253 10.35 19.47 6.26
N HIS A 254 9.50 19.90 5.33
CA HIS A 254 8.29 19.15 4.92
C HIS A 254 8.50 17.99 3.95
N TYR A 255 9.71 17.78 3.46
CA TYR A 255 10.00 16.70 2.49
C TYR A 255 10.09 15.32 3.14
N ASN A 256 10.60 15.23 4.38
CA ASN A 256 10.99 13.97 5.03
C ASN A 256 9.99 13.56 6.10
N SER A 257 8.73 13.51 5.72
CA SER A 257 7.66 13.21 6.66
C SER A 257 6.57 12.35 6.04
N ALA A 258 6.01 11.46 6.85
CA ALA A 258 4.90 10.60 6.50
C ALA A 258 3.81 10.73 7.56
N LEU A 259 2.54 10.68 7.14
CA LEU A 259 1.45 10.44 8.07
C LEU A 259 1.44 8.97 8.46
N MET A 260 0.94 8.67 9.66
CA MET A 260 0.78 7.32 10.18
C MET A 260 -0.45 7.24 11.08
N VAL A 261 -0.87 6.02 11.40
CA VAL A 261 -1.83 5.76 12.48
C VAL A 261 -1.05 5.33 13.71
N THR A 262 -1.33 5.95 14.85
CA THR A 262 -0.73 5.54 16.13
C THR A 262 -1.42 4.30 16.69
N GLU A 263 -0.85 3.70 17.73
CA GLU A 263 -1.46 2.56 18.44
C GLU A 263 -2.84 2.89 19.02
N ASP A 264 -3.02 4.15 19.43
CA ASP A 264 -4.28 4.68 19.96
C ASP A 264 -5.31 4.99 18.85
N VAL A 265 -5.05 4.56 17.60
CA VAL A 265 -5.87 4.87 16.41
C VAL A 265 -6.04 6.37 16.21
N LEU A 266 -4.98 7.14 16.49
CA LEU A 266 -4.94 8.57 16.26
C LEU A 266 -4.12 8.90 15.01
N LEU A 267 -4.37 10.08 14.47
CA LEU A 267 -3.50 10.64 13.43
C LEU A 267 -2.12 10.89 14.03
N GLY A 268 -1.10 10.26 13.45
CA GLY A 268 0.30 10.47 13.76
C GLY A 268 1.11 10.96 12.58
N ALA A 269 2.36 11.32 12.85
CA ALA A 269 3.34 11.65 11.82
C ALA A 269 4.73 11.15 12.23
N ALA A 270 5.44 10.56 11.28
CA ALA A 270 6.87 10.26 11.38
C ALA A 270 7.64 11.34 10.61
N ILE A 271 8.59 11.99 11.26
CA ILE A 271 9.35 13.13 10.70
C ILE A 271 10.84 12.87 10.91
N ILE A 272 11.63 13.03 9.85
CA ILE A 272 13.09 13.09 9.96
C ILE A 272 13.56 14.54 9.90
N GLU A 273 14.20 14.99 10.97
CA GLU A 273 14.78 16.32 11.09
C GLU A 273 16.08 16.24 11.89
N ASP A 274 17.13 16.95 11.44
CA ASP A 274 18.44 17.02 12.11
C ASP A 274 19.02 15.65 12.49
N SER A 275 18.89 14.67 11.59
CA SER A 275 19.30 13.26 11.80
C SER A 275 18.58 12.55 12.95
N THR A 276 17.40 13.02 13.33
CA THR A 276 16.51 12.35 14.30
C THR A 276 15.24 11.89 13.61
N LEU A 277 14.75 10.71 13.98
CA LEU A 277 13.41 10.24 13.63
C LEU A 277 12.48 10.52 14.80
N GLN A 278 11.52 11.41 14.58
CA GLN A 278 10.54 11.86 15.55
C GLN A 278 9.16 11.29 15.23
N ILE A 279 8.48 10.80 16.25
CA ILE A 279 7.11 10.30 16.14
C ILE A 279 6.18 11.24 16.89
N TRP A 280 5.17 11.72 16.17
CA TRP A 280 4.18 12.67 16.64
C TRP A 280 2.79 12.05 16.62
N SER A 281 1.95 12.48 17.54
CA SER A 281 0.55 12.07 17.70
C SER A 281 -0.32 13.31 17.84
N ARG A 282 -1.51 13.30 17.22
CA ARG A 282 -2.49 14.38 17.32
C ARG A 282 -3.54 14.01 18.37
N GLU A 283 -3.43 14.61 19.54
CA GLU A 283 -4.24 14.28 20.71
C GLU A 283 -5.18 15.40 21.13
N VAL A 284 -6.38 15.03 21.58
CA VAL A 284 -7.32 15.95 22.23
C VAL A 284 -6.95 16.05 23.71
N LYS A 285 -6.66 17.26 24.19
CA LYS A 285 -6.43 17.50 25.63
C LYS A 285 -7.73 17.82 26.36
N GLN A 286 -7.69 17.92 27.69
CA GLN A 286 -8.86 18.21 28.53
C GLN A 286 -9.64 19.48 28.10
N GLU A 287 -8.98 20.43 27.43
CA GLU A 287 -9.58 21.65 26.87
C GLU A 287 -10.36 21.42 25.56
N GLY A 288 -10.45 20.18 25.06
CA GLY A 288 -11.17 19.80 23.84
C GLY A 288 -10.46 20.14 22.53
N VAL A 289 -9.31 20.82 22.57
CA VAL A 289 -8.54 21.19 21.38
C VAL A 289 -7.51 20.11 21.05
N ALA A 290 -7.53 19.63 19.79
CA ALA A 290 -6.55 18.69 19.27
C ALA A 290 -5.21 19.37 18.97
N ARG A 291 -4.12 18.86 19.55
CA ARG A 291 -2.75 19.35 19.34
C ARG A 291 -1.78 18.23 19.03
N TRP A 292 -0.69 18.57 18.34
CA TRP A 292 0.43 17.68 18.13
C TRP A 292 1.25 17.53 19.41
N VAL A 293 1.61 16.28 19.73
CA VAL A 293 2.45 15.91 20.86
C VAL A 293 3.53 14.97 20.33
N GLN A 294 4.80 15.31 20.58
CA GLN A 294 5.91 14.42 20.28
C GLN A 294 5.88 13.26 21.28
N ARG A 295 5.75 12.03 20.78
CA ARG A 295 5.65 10.81 21.59
C ARG A 295 7.01 10.18 21.84
N SER A 296 7.84 10.12 20.81
CA SER A 296 9.15 9.51 20.89
C SER A 296 10.10 10.13 19.87
N VAL A 297 11.39 9.99 20.13
CA VAL A 297 12.47 10.44 19.25
C VAL A 297 13.65 9.51 19.41
N THR A 298 14.32 9.23 18.30
CA THR A 298 15.59 8.52 18.30
C THR A 298 16.53 9.15 17.29
N LYS A 299 17.83 8.96 17.47
CA LYS A 299 18.79 9.40 16.45
C LYS A 299 18.81 8.38 15.31
N LEU A 300 18.82 8.88 14.08
CA LEU A 300 18.78 8.03 12.90
C LEU A 300 20.16 7.41 12.62
N ASP A 301 21.25 8.08 13.01
CA ASP A 301 22.63 7.59 12.88
C ASP A 301 22.94 6.37 13.77
N THR A 302 22.22 6.20 14.87
CA THR A 302 22.31 5.01 15.73
C THR A 302 21.56 3.82 15.14
N LEU A 303 20.59 4.07 14.25
CA LEU A 303 19.73 3.06 13.62
C LEU A 303 20.25 2.62 12.25
N ILE A 304 20.68 3.59 11.44
CA ILE A 304 21.12 3.39 10.06
C ILE A 304 22.45 4.14 9.91
N PRO A 305 23.50 3.49 9.37
CA PRO A 305 24.85 4.07 9.31
C PRO A 305 24.89 5.46 8.67
N ALA A 306 25.61 6.41 9.29
CA ALA A 306 25.70 7.80 8.84
C ALA A 306 26.19 7.99 7.38
N SER A 307 26.97 7.05 6.85
CA SER A 307 27.38 7.03 5.43
C SER A 307 26.22 6.83 4.45
N SER A 308 25.02 6.56 4.94
CA SER A 308 23.81 6.35 4.15
C SER A 308 23.12 7.63 3.68
N TYR A 309 23.58 8.81 4.09
CA TYR A 309 22.91 10.11 3.88
C TYR A 309 23.74 11.12 3.06
N LEU A 310 24.77 10.65 2.35
CA LEU A 310 25.83 11.49 1.80
C LEU A 310 25.42 12.35 0.60
N LEU A 311 24.35 11.96 -0.11
CA LEU A 311 23.94 12.58 -1.38
C LEU A 311 22.49 13.09 -1.34
N ASN A 312 21.58 12.41 -0.62
CA ASN A 312 20.18 12.81 -0.50
C ASN A 312 19.66 12.77 0.94
N GLN A 313 18.67 13.64 1.23
CA GLN A 313 17.95 13.55 2.50
C GLN A 313 17.05 12.29 2.54
N PRO A 314 17.06 11.54 3.66
CA PRO A 314 16.29 10.32 3.79
C PRO A 314 14.78 10.61 3.75
N ARG A 315 14.04 9.75 3.04
CA ARG A 315 12.59 9.91 2.86
C ARG A 315 11.83 8.89 3.67
N VAL A 316 10.73 9.33 4.26
CA VAL A 316 9.89 8.50 5.12
C VAL A 316 8.62 8.10 4.38
N CYS A 317 8.23 6.83 4.46
CA CYS A 317 6.86 6.39 4.22
C CYS A 317 6.40 5.45 5.33
N PHE A 318 5.09 5.23 5.41
CA PHE A 318 4.49 4.38 6.45
C PHE A 318 3.63 3.31 5.78
N ALA A 319 3.73 2.08 6.26
CA ALA A 319 2.80 1.02 5.88
C ALA A 319 1.69 0.92 6.92
N GLU A 320 0.47 1.15 6.45
CA GLU A 320 -0.74 1.00 7.26
C GLU A 320 -0.83 -0.42 7.83
N GLY A 321 -1.18 -0.53 9.11
CA GLY A 321 -1.40 -1.81 9.80
C GLY A 321 -0.15 -2.53 10.33
N LEU A 322 1.07 -2.10 9.99
CA LEU A 322 2.29 -2.79 10.43
C LEU A 322 3.02 -2.12 11.61
N GLY A 323 2.72 -0.86 11.92
CA GLY A 323 3.51 -0.10 12.91
C GLY A 323 4.96 0.12 12.49
N ILE A 324 5.24 0.03 11.19
CA ILE A 324 6.57 0.12 10.58
C ILE A 324 6.67 1.40 9.77
N VAL A 325 7.74 2.14 10.03
CA VAL A 325 8.18 3.27 9.22
C VAL A 325 9.28 2.80 8.28
N TYR A 326 9.17 3.15 7.00
CA TYR A 326 10.22 2.89 6.03
C TYR A 326 11.01 4.16 5.76
N VAL A 327 12.33 4.03 5.78
CA VAL A 327 13.27 5.11 5.55
C VAL A 327 14.11 4.76 4.33
N ASN A 328 13.93 5.52 3.25
CA ASN A 328 14.79 5.44 2.08
C ASN A 328 16.05 6.28 2.29
N THR A 329 17.20 5.73 1.93
CA THR A 329 18.53 6.34 2.07
C THR A 329 19.37 6.06 0.82
N ASP A 330 20.56 6.66 0.72
CA ASP A 330 21.46 6.43 -0.43
C ASP A 330 22.03 5.00 -0.49
N VAL A 331 21.88 4.19 0.56
CA VAL A 331 22.33 2.79 0.56
C VAL A 331 21.17 1.80 0.49
N GLY A 332 19.93 2.30 0.45
CA GLY A 332 18.72 1.50 0.27
C GLY A 332 17.60 1.81 1.26
N LEU A 333 16.59 0.94 1.22
CA LEU A 333 15.36 1.04 2.01
C LEU A 333 15.49 0.26 3.32
N PHE A 334 15.16 0.91 4.43
CA PHE A 334 15.14 0.32 5.76
C PHE A 334 13.73 0.34 6.34
N SER A 335 13.33 -0.73 7.01
CA SER A 335 12.13 -0.77 7.85
C SER A 335 12.53 -0.56 9.30
N ILE A 336 11.79 0.29 10.00
CA ILE A 336 11.99 0.61 11.42
C ILE A 336 10.67 0.33 12.13
N ASP A 337 10.69 -0.61 13.07
CA ASP A 337 9.57 -0.85 13.98
C ASP A 337 9.47 0.33 14.96
N VAL A 338 8.32 1.00 15.01
CA VAL A 338 8.17 2.26 15.77
C VAL A 338 8.23 2.05 17.28
N LYS A 339 7.93 0.84 17.78
CA LYS A 339 7.90 0.54 19.22
C LYS A 339 9.28 0.16 19.75
N SER A 340 9.92 -0.77 19.05
CA SER A 340 11.18 -1.40 19.44
C SER A 340 12.40 -0.72 18.85
N TRP A 341 12.22 0.16 17.85
CA TRP A 341 13.28 0.76 17.06
C TRP A 341 14.19 -0.25 16.37
N GLN A 342 13.72 -1.50 16.20
CA GLN A 342 14.45 -2.50 15.43
C GLN A 342 14.47 -2.12 13.96
N VAL A 343 15.64 -2.29 13.35
CA VAL A 343 15.91 -1.89 11.97
C VAL A 343 16.23 -3.11 11.15
N ASN A 344 15.57 -3.24 10.00
CA ASN A 344 15.93 -4.23 8.99
C ASN A 344 16.16 -3.55 7.64
N LYS A 345 17.14 -4.03 6.90
CA LYS A 345 17.39 -3.56 5.53
C LYS A 345 16.52 -4.37 4.56
N VAL A 346 15.62 -3.68 3.87
CA VAL A 346 14.62 -4.28 2.99
C VAL A 346 15.11 -4.34 1.55
N SER A 347 15.81 -3.30 1.09
CA SER A 347 16.33 -3.25 -0.27
C SER A 347 17.68 -2.55 -0.32
N ARG A 348 18.50 -2.90 -1.32
CA ARG A 348 19.74 -2.20 -1.68
C ARG A 348 19.52 -1.15 -2.79
N HIS A 349 18.32 -1.10 -3.38
CA HIS A 349 17.99 -0.16 -4.45
C HIS A 349 17.88 1.26 -3.88
N ARG A 350 18.50 2.25 -4.54
CA ARG A 350 18.77 3.59 -3.99
C ARG A 350 17.71 4.63 -4.38
N ASP A 351 17.05 4.45 -5.51
CA ASP A 351 16.18 5.49 -6.10
C ASP A 351 14.70 5.24 -5.85
N TRP A 352 14.26 5.38 -4.60
CA TRP A 352 12.84 5.34 -4.26
C TRP A 352 12.31 6.75 -4.02
N TYR A 353 11.40 7.21 -4.89
CA TYR A 353 10.76 8.49 -4.67
C TYR A 353 9.58 8.40 -3.70
N ASN A 354 8.75 7.36 -3.87
CA ASN A 354 7.67 6.96 -2.98
C ASN A 354 7.69 5.43 -2.89
N CYS A 355 7.71 4.84 -1.69
CA CYS A 355 7.51 3.41 -1.51
C CYS A 355 6.08 3.18 -1.02
N ILE A 356 5.30 2.45 -1.80
CA ILE A 356 3.90 2.15 -1.52
C ILE A 356 3.79 0.64 -1.27
N PRO A 357 3.55 0.20 -0.03
CA PRO A 357 3.51 -1.23 0.28
C PRO A 357 2.28 -1.89 -0.34
N PHE A 358 2.48 -3.08 -0.93
CA PHE A 358 1.41 -3.92 -1.46
C PHE A 358 1.19 -5.10 -0.50
N LEU A 359 0.09 -5.02 0.26
CA LEU A 359 -0.34 -6.07 1.18
C LEU A 359 -1.54 -6.82 0.59
N SER A 360 -1.41 -8.14 0.45
CA SER A 360 -2.49 -9.02 -0.03
C SER A 360 -2.15 -10.48 0.22
N PHE A 361 -3.15 -11.32 0.46
CA PHE A 361 -3.00 -12.77 0.42
C PHE A 361 -2.92 -13.25 -1.03
N TYR A 362 -1.81 -13.89 -1.40
CA TYR A 362 -1.65 -14.52 -2.72
C TYR A 362 -1.86 -16.03 -2.63
N THR A 363 -3.03 -16.50 -3.07
CA THR A 363 -3.43 -17.92 -3.00
C THR A 363 -3.81 -18.48 -4.38
N PRO A 364 -3.55 -19.77 -4.67
CA PRO A 364 -3.81 -20.36 -6.00
C PRO A 364 -5.25 -20.26 -6.50
N GLY A 365 -6.25 -20.16 -5.60
CA GLY A 365 -7.66 -20.01 -5.98
C GLY A 365 -8.07 -18.62 -6.48
N THR A 366 -7.19 -17.60 -6.36
CA THR A 366 -7.54 -16.20 -6.68
C THR A 366 -7.19 -15.79 -8.11
N VAL A 367 -6.38 -16.59 -8.82
CA VAL A 367 -5.88 -16.27 -10.16
C VAL A 367 -6.87 -16.79 -11.22
N ARG A 368 -7.56 -15.90 -11.92
CA ARG A 368 -8.50 -16.27 -13.01
C ARG A 368 -7.81 -16.77 -14.29
N ALA A 369 -6.49 -16.58 -14.42
CA ALA A 369 -5.73 -16.99 -15.60
C ALA A 369 -4.68 -18.06 -15.27
N PHE A 370 -4.93 -19.28 -15.77
CA PHE A 370 -3.99 -20.42 -15.76
C PHE A 370 -2.60 -20.11 -16.36
N SER A 371 -2.42 -18.99 -17.08
CA SER A 371 -1.16 -18.60 -17.72
C SER A 371 -0.05 -18.20 -16.73
N HIS A 372 -0.39 -17.63 -15.56
CA HIS A 372 0.62 -17.16 -14.61
C HIS A 372 1.23 -18.27 -13.76
N LEU A 373 0.46 -19.32 -13.45
CA LEU A 373 0.99 -20.53 -12.82
C LEU A 373 1.95 -21.27 -13.75
N LEU A 374 1.66 -21.28 -15.07
CA LEU A 374 2.51 -21.91 -16.08
C LEU A 374 3.86 -21.21 -16.26
N SER A 375 3.88 -19.87 -16.32
CA SER A 375 5.12 -19.08 -16.28
C SER A 375 5.93 -19.34 -15.00
N PHE A 376 5.24 -19.46 -13.85
CA PHE A 376 5.83 -19.87 -12.57
C PHE A 376 6.47 -21.26 -12.61
N THR A 377 5.82 -22.26 -13.22
CA THR A 377 6.36 -23.62 -13.37
C THR A 377 7.49 -23.72 -14.40
N VAL A 378 7.44 -22.95 -15.50
CA VAL A 378 8.51 -22.96 -16.52
C VAL A 378 9.80 -22.35 -15.95
N GLN A 379 9.70 -21.29 -15.15
CA GLN A 379 10.87 -20.70 -14.47
C GLN A 379 11.45 -21.65 -13.40
N LEU A 380 10.58 -22.38 -12.67
CA LEU A 380 11.00 -23.39 -11.68
C LEU A 380 11.77 -24.56 -12.29
N LEU A 381 11.35 -25.04 -13.48
CA LEU A 381 12.04 -26.11 -14.18
C LEU A 381 13.38 -25.64 -14.80
N TYR A 382 13.49 -24.36 -15.19
CA TYR A 382 14.71 -23.83 -15.80
C TYR A 382 15.86 -23.64 -14.81
N ASP A 383 15.57 -23.35 -13.54
CA ASP A 383 16.61 -23.09 -12.52
C ASP A 383 17.12 -24.36 -11.83
N GLU A 384 16.36 -25.46 -11.79
CA GLU A 384 16.88 -26.75 -11.30
C GLU A 384 17.91 -27.39 -12.26
N HIS A 385 17.93 -26.98 -13.53
CA HIS A 385 18.93 -27.42 -14.50
C HIS A 385 20.22 -26.58 -14.51
N LYS A 386 20.34 -25.55 -13.67
CA LYS A 386 21.59 -24.75 -13.53
C LYS A 386 22.53 -25.22 -12.41
N TYR A 387 22.15 -26.25 -11.66
CA TYR A 387 22.95 -26.82 -10.57
C TYR A 387 23.14 -28.34 -10.68
N LEU A 388 23.10 -28.89 -11.89
CA LEU A 388 23.57 -30.25 -12.20
C LEU A 388 24.73 -30.21 -13.20
#